data_AF-A0A2G7GTZ0-F1
#
_entry.id   AF-A0A2G7GTZ0-F1
#
_cell.length_a   1.000
_cell.length_b   1.000
_cell.length_c   1.000
_cell.angle_alpha   90.00
_cell.angle_beta   90.00
_cell.angle_gamma   90.00
#
_symmetry.space_group_name_H-M   'P 1'
#
loop_
_entity.id
_entity.type
_entity.pdbx_description
1 polymer ?
#
loop_
_entity_poly.entity_id
_entity_poly.type
_entity_poly.pdbx_seq_one_letter_code
_entity_poly.pdbx_strand_id
1 'polypeptide(L)'
;MLEALARQDSPALRAAVARHPNTPPALLEALAATEPGAVLSNPALPLLRLAHPRLLLDTPRATLMALVGSPAAPDWLRRHALTHPDAGLVAAVASHPHLTPAQLAALAGHPAWQVRSRVAARPDLREDTLRALAADPDYGVRMYVAARPDLPHGVQAQLQQDASVFVRQVLARHAR
;
A
#
# COMPACT_ATOMS: atom_id res chain seq x y z
N MET A 1 32.75 9.75 2.78
CA MET A 1 32.45 10.29 1.42
C MET A 1 30.97 10.24 1.09
N LEU A 2 30.30 9.07 1.10
CA LEU A 2 28.86 8.96 0.78
C LEU A 2 27.95 9.80 1.68
N GLU A 3 28.23 9.89 2.99
CA GLU A 3 27.50 10.78 3.91
C GLU A 3 27.63 12.27 3.61
N ALA A 4 28.77 12.69 3.04
CA ALA A 4 28.99 14.08 2.66
C ALA A 4 28.20 14.41 1.38
N LEU A 5 28.11 13.46 0.45
CA LEU A 5 27.31 13.58 -0.77
C LEU A 5 25.80 13.56 -0.49
N ALA A 6 25.34 12.73 0.45
CA ALA A 6 23.93 12.66 0.84
C ALA A 6 23.41 13.95 1.51
N ARG A 7 24.30 14.75 2.10
CA ARG A 7 23.98 16.03 2.74
C ARG A 7 23.94 17.22 1.78
N GLN A 8 24.32 17.02 0.51
CA GLN A 8 24.18 18.06 -0.51
C GLN A 8 22.71 18.10 -0.99
N ASP A 9 22.19 19.30 -1.25
CA ASP A 9 20.79 19.57 -1.65
C ASP A 9 20.46 19.11 -3.10
N SER A 10 20.80 17.88 -3.45
CA SER A 10 20.47 17.28 -4.75
C SER A 10 19.71 15.96 -4.55
N PRO A 11 18.42 15.91 -4.90
CA PRO A 11 17.64 14.66 -4.89
C PRO A 11 18.30 13.57 -5.73
N ALA A 12 18.87 13.93 -6.89
CA ALA A 12 19.56 12.99 -7.77
C ALA A 12 20.78 12.35 -7.07
N LEU A 13 21.54 13.14 -6.31
CA LEU A 13 22.71 12.64 -5.58
C LEU A 13 22.31 11.75 -4.41
N ARG A 14 21.30 12.14 -3.62
CA ARG A 14 20.76 11.29 -2.55
C ARG A 14 20.26 9.95 -3.08
N ALA A 15 19.56 9.96 -4.22
CA ALA A 15 19.10 8.75 -4.87
C ALA A 15 20.26 7.89 -5.40
N ALA A 16 21.32 8.51 -5.94
CA ALA A 16 22.53 7.80 -6.36
C ALA A 16 23.27 7.16 -5.18
N VAL A 17 23.41 7.89 -4.06
CA VAL A 17 23.95 7.34 -2.80
C VAL A 17 23.06 6.20 -2.31
N ALA A 18 21.74 6.36 -2.25
CA ALA A 18 20.84 5.31 -1.82
C ALA A 18 20.94 4.03 -2.66
N ARG A 19 21.20 4.12 -3.98
CA ARG A 19 21.39 2.95 -4.86
C ARG A 19 22.80 2.35 -4.84
N HIS A 20 23.76 3.02 -4.21
CA HIS A 20 25.14 2.55 -4.22
C HIS A 20 25.30 1.28 -3.34
N PRO A 21 25.92 0.18 -3.83
CA PRO A 21 26.00 -1.09 -3.09
C PRO A 21 26.67 -1.00 -1.72
N ASN A 22 27.63 -0.09 -1.56
CA ASN A 22 28.36 0.11 -0.31
C ASN A 22 27.74 1.17 0.62
N THR A 23 26.49 1.58 0.38
CA THR A 23 25.82 2.55 1.25
C THR A 23 25.51 1.91 2.59
N PRO A 24 26.02 2.48 3.71
CA PRO A 24 25.83 1.88 5.02
C PRO A 24 24.34 1.81 5.44
N PRO A 25 23.94 0.82 6.26
CA PRO A 25 22.57 0.67 6.74
C PRO A 25 21.96 1.94 7.36
N ALA A 26 22.70 2.61 8.24
CA ALA A 26 22.24 3.83 8.91
C ALA A 26 21.97 4.97 7.91
N LEU A 27 22.76 5.05 6.83
CA LEU A 27 22.56 6.04 5.78
C LEU A 27 21.35 5.68 4.89
N LEU A 28 21.09 4.40 4.64
CA LEU A 28 19.87 3.96 3.97
C LEU A 28 18.61 4.31 4.79
N GLU A 29 18.66 4.13 6.11
CA GLU A 29 17.55 4.50 7.01
C GLU A 29 17.30 6.01 7.02
N ALA A 30 18.36 6.82 7.06
CA ALA A 30 18.24 8.27 6.95
C ALA A 30 17.67 8.71 5.59
N LEU A 31 18.08 8.05 4.50
CA LEU A 31 17.61 8.36 3.14
C LEU A 31 16.21 7.83 2.85
N ALA A 32 15.70 6.84 3.60
CA ALA A 32 14.41 6.22 3.35
C ALA A 32 13.23 7.21 3.43
N ALA A 33 13.34 8.25 4.27
CA ALA A 33 12.30 9.26 4.41
C ALA A 33 12.14 10.12 3.14
N THR A 34 13.22 10.31 2.39
CA THR A 34 13.26 11.24 1.24
C THR A 34 13.37 10.52 -0.09
N GLU A 35 14.00 9.34 -0.12
CA GLU A 35 14.29 8.56 -1.33
C GLU A 35 13.89 7.07 -1.16
N PRO A 36 12.65 6.75 -0.72
CA PRO A 36 12.26 5.37 -0.40
C PRO A 36 12.43 4.42 -1.59
N GLY A 37 12.08 4.86 -2.81
CA GLY A 37 12.26 4.04 -4.02
C GLY A 37 13.74 3.74 -4.33
N ALA A 38 14.64 4.70 -4.08
CA ALA A 38 16.07 4.51 -4.30
C ALA A 38 16.68 3.57 -3.25
N VAL A 39 16.22 3.65 -1.99
CA VAL A 39 16.62 2.73 -0.92
C VAL A 39 16.14 1.31 -1.22
N LEU A 40 14.88 1.14 -1.63
CA LEU A 40 14.30 -0.17 -1.96
C LEU A 40 14.94 -0.81 -3.21
N SER A 41 15.55 -0.01 -4.08
CA SER A 41 16.32 -0.47 -5.25
C SER A 41 17.83 -0.62 -4.98
N ASN A 42 18.28 -0.46 -3.73
CA ASN A 42 19.68 -0.72 -3.40
C ASN A 42 20.00 -2.21 -3.60
N PRO A 43 20.99 -2.57 -4.45
CA PRO A 43 21.29 -3.96 -4.79
C PRO A 43 21.83 -4.76 -3.60
N ALA A 44 22.40 -4.11 -2.58
CA ALA A 44 22.88 -4.76 -1.37
C ALA A 44 21.78 -4.94 -0.31
N LEU A 45 20.58 -4.36 -0.49
CA LEU A 45 19.50 -4.40 0.51
C LEU A 45 19.15 -5.82 0.99
N PRO A 46 19.08 -6.87 0.13
CA PRO A 46 18.83 -8.23 0.60
C PRO A 46 19.92 -8.73 1.57
N LEU A 47 21.19 -8.49 1.27
CA LEU A 47 22.31 -8.89 2.13
C LEU A 47 22.35 -8.08 3.42
N LEU A 48 22.13 -6.77 3.35
CA LEU A 48 22.07 -5.90 4.52
C LEU A 48 20.92 -6.30 5.45
N ARG A 49 19.77 -6.73 4.91
CA ARG A 49 18.64 -7.23 5.70
C ARG A 49 18.93 -8.57 6.41
N LEU A 50 19.84 -9.39 5.87
CA LEU A 50 20.30 -10.61 6.54
C LEU A 50 21.20 -10.25 7.74
N ALA A 51 22.10 -9.30 7.56
CA ALA A 51 22.98 -8.81 8.63
C ALA A 51 22.24 -7.98 9.69
N HIS A 52 21.21 -7.22 9.28
CA HIS A 52 20.42 -6.32 10.11
C HIS A 52 18.93 -6.62 9.97
N PRO A 53 18.37 -7.55 10.77
CA PRO A 53 16.99 -8.01 10.58
C PRO A 53 15.90 -6.96 10.79
N ARG A 54 16.23 -5.85 11.47
CA ARG A 54 15.32 -4.72 11.69
C ARG A 54 15.57 -3.53 10.76
N LEU A 55 16.46 -3.67 9.78
CA LEU A 55 16.77 -2.60 8.82
C LEU A 55 15.50 -2.06 8.19
N LEU A 56 15.33 -0.73 8.25
CA LEU A 56 14.14 0.03 7.82
C LEU A 56 12.87 -0.15 8.68
N LEU A 57 12.74 -1.22 9.46
CA LEU A 57 11.54 -1.49 10.27
C LEU A 57 11.41 -0.52 11.45
N ASP A 58 12.54 0.01 11.92
CA ASP A 58 12.61 0.98 13.02
C ASP A 58 12.57 2.44 12.54
N THR A 59 12.35 2.67 11.24
CA THR A 59 12.20 4.03 10.70
C THR A 59 10.91 4.68 11.21
N PRO A 60 10.82 6.03 11.21
CA PRO A 60 9.60 6.72 11.60
C PRO A 60 8.38 6.19 10.83
N ARG A 61 7.21 6.15 11.48
CA ARG A 61 5.97 5.60 10.92
C ARG A 61 5.68 6.07 9.49
N ALA A 62 5.82 7.37 9.22
CA ALA A 62 5.58 7.93 7.89
C ALA A 62 6.55 7.35 6.83
N THR A 63 7.82 7.19 7.18
CA THR A 63 8.84 6.56 6.34
C THR A 63 8.52 5.09 6.11
N LEU A 64 8.18 4.34 7.15
CA LEU A 64 7.80 2.94 7.02
C LEU A 64 6.56 2.78 6.15
N MET A 65 5.55 3.64 6.30
CA MET A 65 4.38 3.66 5.42
C MET A 65 4.74 3.93 3.96
N ALA A 66 5.66 4.86 3.68
CA ALA A 66 6.12 5.15 2.32
C ALA A 66 6.89 3.97 1.71
N LEU A 67 7.77 3.33 2.48
CA LEU A 67 8.50 2.13 2.05
C LEU A 67 7.55 0.97 1.79
N VAL A 68 6.64 0.69 2.72
CA VAL A 68 5.64 -0.38 2.61
C VAL A 68 4.71 -0.11 1.45
N GLY A 69 4.24 1.12 1.23
CA GLY A 69 3.31 1.46 0.15
C GLY A 69 3.93 1.48 -1.25
N SER A 70 5.26 1.45 -1.35
CA SER A 70 5.96 1.40 -2.63
C SER A 70 5.73 0.08 -3.36
N PRO A 71 5.36 0.06 -4.65
CA PRO A 71 5.26 -1.18 -5.43
C PRO A 71 6.56 -2.01 -5.45
N ALA A 72 7.71 -1.37 -5.21
CA ALA A 72 9.01 -2.02 -5.10
C ALA A 72 9.30 -2.62 -3.71
N ALA A 73 8.37 -2.53 -2.75
CA ALA A 73 8.59 -3.06 -1.40
C ALA A 73 8.86 -4.58 -1.48
N PRO A 74 9.97 -5.07 -0.91
CA PRO A 74 10.31 -6.48 -0.92
C PRO A 74 9.34 -7.29 -0.07
N ASP A 75 9.30 -8.60 -0.30
CA ASP A 75 8.35 -9.52 0.35
C ASP A 75 8.38 -9.46 1.89
N TRP A 76 9.57 -9.41 2.49
CA TRP A 76 9.72 -9.33 3.94
C TRP A 76 9.09 -8.07 4.53
N LEU A 77 9.12 -6.95 3.80
CA LEU A 77 8.55 -5.68 4.24
C LEU A 77 7.02 -5.70 4.11
N ARG A 78 6.51 -6.27 3.01
CA ARG A 78 5.06 -6.47 2.82
C ARG A 78 4.48 -7.39 3.88
N ARG A 79 5.13 -8.53 4.14
CA ARG A 79 4.69 -9.47 5.19
C ARG A 79 4.68 -8.84 6.56
N HIS A 80 5.70 -8.04 6.90
CA HIS A 80 5.74 -7.31 8.15
C HIS A 80 4.53 -6.36 8.28
N ALA A 81 4.21 -5.59 7.23
CA ALA A 81 3.07 -4.69 7.23
C ALA A 81 1.72 -5.42 7.35
N LEU A 82 1.54 -6.56 6.67
CA LEU A 82 0.29 -7.33 6.71
C LEU A 82 -0.06 -7.84 8.12
N THR A 83 0.95 -8.09 8.96
CA THR A 83 0.77 -8.56 10.34
C THR A 83 0.88 -7.43 11.39
N HIS A 84 1.08 -6.19 10.96
CA HIS A 84 1.33 -5.09 11.88
C HIS A 84 0.04 -4.66 12.58
N PRO A 85 0.06 -4.37 13.90
CA PRO A 85 -1.13 -3.89 14.64
C PRO A 85 -1.64 -2.51 14.18
N ASP A 86 -0.89 -1.83 13.31
CA ASP A 86 -1.23 -0.50 12.83
C ASP A 86 -2.01 -0.62 11.52
N ALA A 87 -3.31 -0.36 11.58
CA ALA A 87 -4.17 -0.38 10.41
C ALA A 87 -3.69 0.55 9.29
N GLY A 88 -2.94 1.62 9.59
CA GLY A 88 -2.33 2.49 8.59
C GLY A 88 -1.26 1.80 7.74
N LEU A 89 -0.43 0.96 8.36
CA LEU A 89 0.57 0.15 7.65
C LEU A 89 -0.09 -0.97 6.85
N VAL A 90 -1.11 -1.62 7.42
CA VAL A 90 -1.91 -2.62 6.72
C VAL A 90 -2.61 -2.00 5.49
N ALA A 91 -3.18 -0.80 5.64
CA ALA A 91 -3.80 -0.07 4.55
C ALA A 91 -2.79 0.35 3.46
N ALA A 92 -1.56 0.69 3.83
CA ALA A 92 -0.49 1.02 2.89
C ALA A 92 -0.07 -0.19 2.04
N VAL A 93 -0.07 -1.41 2.60
CA VAL A 93 0.25 -2.63 1.84
C VAL A 93 -0.94 -3.19 1.05
N ALA A 94 -2.18 -2.81 1.39
CA ALA A 94 -3.39 -3.37 0.79
C ALA A 94 -3.52 -3.14 -0.73
N SER A 95 -2.85 -2.12 -1.30
CA SER A 95 -2.86 -1.83 -2.74
C SER A 95 -1.78 -2.58 -3.54
N HIS A 96 -0.99 -3.47 -2.93
CA HIS A 96 0.13 -4.12 -3.60
C HIS A 96 -0.29 -5.12 -4.68
N PRO A 97 0.32 -5.10 -5.88
CA PRO A 97 -0.03 -6.03 -6.96
C PRO A 97 0.34 -7.49 -6.64
N HIS A 98 1.21 -7.72 -5.65
CA HIS A 98 1.72 -9.05 -5.30
C HIS A 98 1.01 -9.70 -4.11
N LEU A 99 -0.15 -9.19 -3.70
CA LEU A 99 -0.96 -9.85 -2.66
C LEU A 99 -1.65 -11.09 -3.22
N THR A 100 -1.58 -12.18 -2.47
CA THR A 100 -2.29 -13.42 -2.80
C THR A 100 -3.81 -13.25 -2.62
N PRO A 101 -4.64 -14.07 -3.29
CA PRO A 101 -6.09 -14.04 -3.08
C PRO A 101 -6.51 -14.24 -1.61
N ALA A 102 -5.80 -15.09 -0.86
CA ALA A 102 -6.07 -15.31 0.56
C ALA A 102 -5.76 -14.07 1.41
N GLN A 103 -4.66 -13.36 1.11
CA GLN A 103 -4.34 -12.09 1.78
C GLN A 103 -5.38 -11.01 1.45
N LEU A 104 -5.81 -10.91 0.19
CA LEU A 104 -6.87 -9.96 -0.20
C LEU A 104 -8.20 -10.25 0.50
N ALA A 105 -8.59 -11.52 0.59
CA ALA A 105 -9.80 -11.92 1.32
C ALA A 105 -9.72 -11.55 2.81
N ALA A 106 -8.57 -11.80 3.46
CA ALA A 106 -8.36 -11.40 4.85
C ALA A 106 -8.42 -9.87 5.04
N LEU A 107 -7.82 -9.11 4.13
CA LEU A 107 -7.86 -7.64 4.18
C LEU A 107 -9.27 -7.07 3.88
N ALA A 108 -10.05 -7.73 3.02
CA ALA A 108 -11.44 -7.36 2.75
C ALA A 108 -12.34 -7.56 3.99
N GLY A 109 -11.97 -8.44 4.92
CA GLY A 109 -12.65 -8.63 6.20
C GLY A 109 -12.01 -7.89 7.38
N HIS A 110 -11.01 -7.02 7.13
CA HIS A 110 -10.24 -6.38 8.19
C HIS A 110 -11.10 -5.44 9.06
N PRO A 111 -10.91 -5.35 10.39
CA PRO A 111 -11.75 -4.51 11.27
C PRO A 111 -11.76 -3.02 10.89
N ALA A 112 -10.61 -2.48 10.47
CA ALA A 112 -10.49 -1.09 10.04
C ALA A 112 -11.04 -0.89 8.62
N TRP A 113 -12.04 -0.01 8.48
CA TRP A 113 -12.67 0.31 7.19
C TRP A 113 -11.67 0.91 6.19
N GLN A 114 -10.63 1.61 6.66
CA GLN A 114 -9.58 2.17 5.80
C GLN A 114 -8.77 1.09 5.06
N VAL A 115 -8.66 -0.11 5.63
CA VAL A 115 -8.02 -1.24 4.97
C VAL A 115 -8.96 -1.81 3.91
N ARG A 116 -10.22 -2.03 4.28
CA ARG A 116 -11.25 -2.56 3.36
C ARG A 116 -11.48 -1.64 2.16
N SER A 117 -11.46 -0.33 2.35
CA SER A 117 -11.60 0.65 1.27
C SER A 117 -10.41 0.62 0.29
N ARG A 118 -9.19 0.40 0.78
CA ARG A 118 -8.00 0.20 -0.07
C ARG A 118 -8.11 -1.07 -0.90
N VAL A 119 -8.66 -2.14 -0.34
CA VAL A 119 -8.96 -3.37 -1.09
C VAL A 119 -10.03 -3.10 -2.14
N ALA A 120 -11.14 -2.44 -1.78
CA ALA A 120 -12.25 -2.11 -2.68
C ALA A 120 -11.83 -1.30 -3.93
N ALA A 121 -10.81 -0.45 -3.79
CA ALA A 121 -10.26 0.35 -4.88
C ALA A 121 -9.39 -0.43 -5.89
N ARG A 122 -9.06 -1.71 -5.64
CA ARG A 122 -8.12 -2.47 -6.48
C ARG A 122 -8.75 -3.03 -7.76
N PRO A 123 -8.19 -2.85 -8.95
CA PRO A 123 -8.82 -3.33 -10.19
C PRO A 123 -8.93 -4.86 -10.31
N ASP A 124 -8.18 -5.64 -9.52
CA ASP A 124 -8.02 -7.08 -9.67
C ASP A 124 -8.89 -7.93 -8.72
N LEU A 125 -9.94 -7.35 -8.13
CA LEU A 125 -10.82 -8.08 -7.22
C LEU A 125 -11.74 -9.06 -7.95
N ARG A 126 -11.95 -10.23 -7.34
CA ARG A 126 -12.95 -11.20 -7.77
C ARG A 126 -14.36 -10.67 -7.47
N GLU A 127 -15.34 -11.07 -8.28
CA GLU A 127 -16.74 -10.64 -8.14
C GLU A 127 -17.32 -10.93 -6.75
N ASP A 128 -17.05 -12.10 -6.16
CA ASP A 128 -17.56 -12.44 -4.82
C ASP A 128 -17.01 -11.49 -3.74
N THR A 129 -15.75 -11.07 -3.86
CA THR A 129 -15.14 -10.08 -2.97
C THR A 129 -15.76 -8.70 -3.19
N LEU A 130 -16.02 -8.30 -4.44
CA LEU A 130 -16.72 -7.05 -4.75
C LEU A 130 -18.14 -7.04 -4.19
N ARG A 131 -18.87 -8.14 -4.31
CA ARG A 131 -20.24 -8.28 -3.77
C ARG A 131 -20.25 -8.16 -2.25
N ALA A 132 -19.28 -8.78 -1.57
CA ALA A 132 -19.12 -8.64 -0.12
C ALA A 132 -18.82 -7.19 0.29
N LEU A 133 -17.88 -6.52 -0.39
CA LEU A 133 -17.53 -5.11 -0.13
C LEU A 133 -18.65 -4.13 -0.51
N ALA A 134 -19.50 -4.47 -1.48
CA ALA A 134 -20.71 -3.71 -1.81
C ALA A 134 -21.80 -3.83 -0.74
N ALA A 135 -21.69 -4.80 0.17
CA ALA A 135 -22.54 -4.95 1.35
C ALA A 135 -21.83 -4.51 2.64
N ASP A 136 -20.66 -3.87 2.54
CA ASP A 136 -19.88 -3.45 3.71
C ASP A 136 -20.70 -2.53 4.62
N PRO A 137 -20.63 -2.67 5.95
CA PRO A 137 -21.33 -1.78 6.88
C PRO A 137 -20.93 -0.31 6.70
N ASP A 138 -19.68 -0.04 6.31
CA ASP A 138 -19.19 1.31 6.09
C ASP A 138 -19.53 1.82 4.68
N TYR A 139 -20.28 2.93 4.61
CA TYR A 139 -20.70 3.49 3.32
C TYR A 139 -19.52 4.03 2.50
N GLY A 140 -18.41 4.41 3.14
CA GLY A 140 -17.19 4.85 2.47
C GLY A 140 -16.57 3.71 1.67
N VAL A 141 -16.50 2.51 2.25
CA VAL A 141 -16.08 1.29 1.52
C VAL A 141 -16.99 1.04 0.31
N ARG A 142 -18.31 1.10 0.51
CA ARG A 142 -19.28 0.93 -0.60
C ARG A 142 -19.16 2.00 -1.68
N MET A 143 -18.81 3.24 -1.32
CA MET A 143 -18.50 4.31 -2.28
C MET A 143 -17.28 3.98 -3.14
N TYR A 144 -16.22 3.39 -2.56
CA TYR A 144 -15.07 2.95 -3.35
C TYR A 144 -15.43 1.84 -4.32
N VAL A 145 -16.32 0.91 -3.94
CA VAL A 145 -16.87 -0.08 -4.88
C VAL A 145 -17.68 0.62 -5.97
N ALA A 146 -18.60 1.51 -5.62
CA ALA A 146 -19.44 2.25 -6.58
C ALA A 146 -18.64 3.12 -7.57
N ALA A 147 -17.46 3.60 -7.18
CA ALA A 147 -16.59 4.43 -8.02
C ALA A 147 -15.81 3.64 -9.09
N ARG A 148 -15.98 2.31 -9.13
CA ARG A 148 -15.25 1.45 -10.05
C ARG A 148 -15.87 1.46 -11.44
N PRO A 149 -15.06 1.54 -12.51
CA PRO A 149 -15.55 1.46 -13.88
C PRO A 149 -15.91 0.03 -14.33
N ASP A 150 -15.43 -0.99 -13.62
CA ASP A 150 -15.49 -2.41 -14.01
C ASP A 150 -16.49 -3.23 -13.19
N LEU A 151 -17.53 -2.58 -12.64
CA LEU A 151 -18.49 -3.27 -11.76
C LEU A 151 -19.31 -4.34 -12.49
N PRO A 152 -19.40 -5.58 -11.97
CA PRO A 152 -20.34 -6.57 -12.46
C PRO A 152 -21.79 -6.11 -12.31
N HIS A 153 -22.67 -6.45 -13.26
CA HIS A 153 -24.07 -6.00 -13.27
C HIS A 153 -24.83 -6.30 -11.97
N GLY A 154 -24.59 -7.47 -11.35
CA GLY A 154 -25.23 -7.83 -10.08
C GLY A 154 -24.82 -6.88 -8.93
N VAL A 155 -23.56 -6.48 -8.90
CA VAL A 155 -23.04 -5.53 -7.90
C VAL A 155 -23.57 -4.11 -8.18
N GLN A 156 -23.67 -3.72 -9.45
CA GLN A 156 -24.30 -2.44 -9.82
C GLN A 156 -25.77 -2.38 -9.36
N ALA A 157 -26.56 -3.42 -9.63
CA ALA A 157 -27.97 -3.48 -9.24
C ALA A 157 -28.14 -3.39 -7.71
N GLN A 158 -27.27 -4.05 -6.95
CA GLN A 158 -27.23 -3.93 -5.49
C GLN A 158 -26.97 -2.48 -5.05
N LEU A 159 -25.95 -1.83 -5.62
CA LEU A 159 -25.56 -0.46 -5.26
C LEU A 159 -26.57 0.61 -5.72
N GLN A 160 -27.36 0.35 -6.76
CA GLN A 160 -28.49 1.22 -7.14
C GLN A 160 -29.56 1.29 -6.04
N GLN A 161 -29.69 0.24 -5.23
CA GLN A 161 -30.60 0.17 -4.09
C GLN A 161 -29.89 0.43 -2.75
N ASP A 162 -28.63 0.91 -2.76
CA ASP A 162 -27.89 1.20 -1.53
C ASP A 162 -28.64 2.20 -0.65
N ALA A 163 -28.61 2.02 0.67
CA ALA A 163 -29.26 2.94 1.61
C ALA A 163 -28.68 4.38 1.52
N SER A 164 -27.37 4.51 1.25
CA SER A 164 -26.68 5.79 1.18
C SER A 164 -26.90 6.49 -0.17
N VAL A 165 -27.43 7.71 -0.12
CA VAL A 165 -27.58 8.56 -1.31
C VAL A 165 -26.23 8.81 -1.99
N PHE A 166 -25.16 8.96 -1.21
CA PHE A 166 -23.81 9.21 -1.73
C PHE A 166 -23.29 8.04 -2.57
N VAL A 167 -23.54 6.81 -2.13
CA VAL A 167 -23.17 5.61 -2.90
C VAL A 167 -23.90 5.58 -4.24
N ARG A 168 -25.23 5.80 -4.22
CA ARG A 168 -26.05 5.84 -5.43
C ARG A 168 -25.61 6.95 -6.40
N GLN A 169 -25.26 8.13 -5.88
CA GLN A 169 -24.77 9.25 -6.68
C GLN A 169 -23.41 8.97 -7.32
N VAL A 170 -22.49 8.36 -6.58
CA VAL A 170 -21.19 7.94 -7.12
C VAL A 170 -21.38 6.95 -8.26
N LEU A 171 -22.18 5.91 -8.05
CA LEU A 171 -22.49 4.92 -9.09
C LEU A 171 -23.05 5.57 -10.36
N ALA A 172 -24.01 6.49 -10.21
CA ALA A 172 -24.65 7.18 -11.33
C ALA A 172 -23.70 8.07 -12.16
N ARG A 173 -22.57 8.51 -11.58
CA ARG A 173 -21.56 9.30 -12.31
C ARG A 173 -20.73 8.45 -13.27
N HIS A 174 -20.61 7.14 -13.03
CA HIS A 174 -19.86 6.21 -13.89
C HIS A 174 -20.72 5.55 -14.98
N ALA A 175 -22.04 5.62 -14.89
CA ALA A 175 -22.97 5.02 -15.84
C ALA A 175 -23.26 5.90 -17.08
N ARG A 176 -22.51 6.99 -17.28
CA ARG A 176 -22.66 7.93 -18.41
C ARG A 176 -21.50 7.82 -19.39
#